data_AF-A0AA39X142-F1
#
_entry.id   AF-A0AA39X142-F1
#
_cell.length_a   1.000
_cell.length_b   1.000
_cell.length_c   1.000
_cell.angle_alpha   90.00
_cell.angle_beta   90.00
_cell.angle_gamma   90.00
#
_symmetry.space_group_name_H-M   'P 1'
#
loop_
_entity.id
_entity.type
_entity.pdbx_description
1 polymer ?
#
loop_
_entity_poly.entity_id
_entity_poly.type
_entity_poly.pdbx_seq_one_letter_code
_entity_poly.pdbx_strand_id
1 'polypeptide(L)'
;DGSYEQFELDDLSRPRPASRTKRTYRQKRRESDGLFTRFLALLRPSPPRSNGINPILPSVQQYPARWLQTILPGKFQRAILLIISLIIWAVAFGVPLVHSKGTVTDAAGQVVTHLDCVDTLWRRNNECGLDGIDCRPFSNESFAFRCPADCAGVRVLNPHHVGPQDVNYRPLVMGGPVYRGDSFVCGAAIHAGVINDAGGGCGRVSLVGEYYGFFSSAHNGIESIAFDSYFPLSFTVSKDDDIHCNGNNSKGPDPRHLLLPISLIFTILLSLLTTSPASLFFPTFVILFAHVALVSDPPAVSGPSDAILPTLFSIFIGRLLPSLFCAAILFSTCVNPTLSKLPSSSSSDNNPSGGFQLEKTILWLLPCWLAALSNTTLAWIPLKQATGRGVVNEYFRFGFIIGKDGRAGDYTEAGTWFGNGTWSRGAGYW
;
A
#
# COMPACT_ATOMS: atom_id res chain seq x y z
N ASP A 1 -59.89 40.42 -0.63
CA ASP A 1 -59.65 41.86 -0.77
C ASP A 1 -58.27 42.18 -0.22
N GLY A 2 -57.30 42.71 -0.94
CA GLY A 2 -57.33 43.39 -2.23
C GLY A 2 -56.29 44.52 -2.18
N SER A 3 -55.47 44.60 -3.23
CA SER A 3 -54.61 45.71 -3.66
C SER A 3 -53.34 46.05 -2.86
N TYR A 4 -52.21 45.68 -3.44
CA TYR A 4 -51.03 46.54 -3.55
C TYR A 4 -50.81 46.77 -5.06
N GLU A 5 -51.11 47.98 -5.56
CA GLU A 5 -50.65 48.48 -6.88
C GLU A 5 -49.35 49.27 -6.64
N GLN A 6 -48.21 48.90 -7.22
CA GLN A 6 -47.76 49.13 -8.61
C GLN A 6 -47.34 50.59 -8.86
N PHE A 7 -46.04 50.81 -8.97
CA PHE A 7 -45.45 52.00 -9.60
C PHE A 7 -44.49 51.53 -10.69
N GLU A 8 -44.90 51.77 -11.93
CA GLU A 8 -44.12 51.65 -13.15
C GLU A 8 -42.97 52.66 -13.17
N LEU A 9 -41.83 52.24 -13.75
CA LEU A 9 -40.71 53.08 -14.13
C LEU A 9 -40.16 52.52 -15.45
N ASP A 10 -40.56 53.17 -16.55
CA ASP A 10 -40.01 53.11 -17.90
C ASP A 10 -40.21 54.52 -18.47
N ASP A 11 -39.40 55.15 -19.30
CA ASP A 11 -38.06 54.96 -19.84
C ASP A 11 -37.75 56.33 -20.51
N LEU A 12 -36.60 56.44 -21.20
CA LEU A 12 -36.21 57.48 -22.18
C LEU A 12 -35.23 58.55 -21.67
N SER A 13 -33.94 58.25 -21.80
CA SER A 13 -33.15 58.79 -22.93
C SER A 13 -31.70 58.26 -22.94
N ARG A 14 -31.36 57.47 -23.97
CA ARG A 14 -29.97 57.13 -24.37
C ARG A 14 -29.48 58.13 -25.42
N PRO A 15 -28.15 58.33 -25.54
CA PRO A 15 -27.48 57.71 -26.69
C PRO A 15 -26.09 57.11 -26.42
N ARG A 16 -25.94 55.86 -26.90
CA ARG A 16 -24.83 55.15 -27.58
C ARG A 16 -23.37 55.17 -27.06
N PRO A 17 -22.60 54.10 -27.38
CA PRO A 17 -21.41 53.69 -26.63
C PRO A 17 -20.11 54.23 -27.23
N ALA A 18 -19.19 54.69 -26.37
CA ALA A 18 -17.82 55.00 -26.75
C ALA A 18 -16.87 53.87 -26.31
N SER A 19 -16.12 53.37 -27.28
CA SER A 19 -15.02 52.43 -27.21
C SER A 19 -14.08 52.68 -26.03
N ARG A 20 -13.97 51.71 -25.12
CA ARG A 20 -12.96 51.74 -24.06
C ARG A 20 -11.69 51.04 -24.54
N THR A 21 -10.83 51.84 -25.16
CA THR A 21 -9.45 51.52 -25.53
C THR A 21 -8.72 50.97 -24.29
N LYS A 22 -8.18 49.75 -24.39
CA LYS A 22 -7.27 49.19 -23.36
C LYS A 22 -6.01 50.07 -23.34
N ARG A 23 -5.91 50.97 -22.36
CA ARG A 23 -4.64 51.61 -22.01
C ARG A 23 -3.69 50.52 -21.50
N THR A 24 -2.79 50.08 -22.36
CA THR A 24 -1.58 49.35 -21.99
C THR A 24 -0.74 50.28 -21.11
N TYR A 25 -0.71 50.02 -19.81
CA TYR A 25 0.24 50.65 -18.90
C TYR A 25 1.62 50.07 -19.21
N ARG A 26 2.34 50.69 -20.15
CA ARG A 26 3.74 50.38 -20.44
C ARG A 26 4.57 50.97 -19.31
N GLN A 27 4.72 50.21 -18.23
CA GLN A 27 5.56 50.59 -17.11
C GLN A 27 7.02 50.57 -17.58
N LYS A 28 7.51 51.74 -18.00
CA LYS A 28 8.90 51.96 -18.42
C LYS A 28 9.76 51.92 -17.16
N ARG A 29 10.19 50.71 -16.77
CA ARG A 29 11.14 50.50 -15.68
C ARG A 29 12.46 51.17 -16.11
N ARG A 30 12.81 52.28 -15.47
CA ARG A 30 14.15 52.89 -15.58
C ARG A 30 15.15 51.85 -15.06
N GLU A 31 15.84 51.15 -15.96
CA GLU A 31 17.04 50.40 -15.62
C GLU A 31 18.11 51.41 -15.23
N SER A 32 18.45 51.47 -13.95
CA SER A 32 19.72 52.05 -13.54
C SER A 32 20.81 51.02 -13.87
N ASP A 33 21.59 51.32 -14.90
CA ASP A 33 22.81 50.60 -15.28
C ASP A 33 23.90 50.77 -14.21
N GLY A 34 23.68 50.13 -13.06
CA GLY A 34 24.65 50.01 -11.99
C GLY A 34 25.41 48.69 -12.08
N LEU A 35 26.70 48.74 -11.75
CA LEU A 35 27.56 47.57 -11.51
C LEU A 35 26.90 46.55 -10.56
N PHE A 36 26.08 47.05 -9.63
CA PHE A 36 25.28 46.26 -8.69
C PHE A 36 24.16 45.44 -9.37
N THR A 37 23.51 45.98 -10.40
CA THR A 37 22.49 45.27 -11.19
C THR A 37 23.10 44.14 -12.03
N ARG A 38 24.32 44.35 -12.53
CA ARG A 38 25.10 43.31 -13.24
C ARG A 38 25.63 42.24 -12.28
N PHE A 39 26.06 42.61 -11.08
CA PHE A 39 26.48 41.67 -10.04
C PHE A 39 25.31 40.81 -9.54
N LEU A 40 24.13 41.41 -9.34
CA LEU A 40 22.90 40.68 -9.02
C LEU A 40 22.41 39.79 -10.18
N ALA A 41 22.69 40.16 -11.44
CA ALA A 41 22.42 39.31 -12.60
C ALA A 41 23.40 38.12 -12.70
N LEU A 42 24.64 38.27 -12.21
CA LEU A 42 25.64 37.19 -12.13
C LEU A 42 25.29 36.16 -11.04
N LEU A 43 24.70 36.63 -9.93
CA LEU A 43 24.18 35.78 -8.85
C LEU A 43 22.79 35.22 -9.13
N ARG A 44 22.13 35.63 -10.23
CA ARG A 44 20.82 35.10 -10.61
C ARG A 44 21.04 33.68 -11.15
N PRO A 45 20.51 32.64 -10.47
CA PRO A 45 20.56 31.29 -11.02
C PRO A 45 19.98 31.31 -12.43
N SER A 46 20.66 30.69 -13.39
CA SER A 46 20.18 30.58 -14.76
C SER A 46 18.72 30.11 -14.74
N PRO A 47 17.82 30.77 -15.50
CA PRO A 47 16.41 30.41 -15.48
C PRO A 47 16.26 28.91 -15.76
N PRO A 48 15.40 28.21 -15.00
CA PRO A 48 15.27 26.77 -15.13
C PRO A 48 14.97 26.42 -16.58
N ARG A 49 15.88 25.68 -17.23
CA ARG A 49 15.66 25.17 -18.58
C ARG A 49 14.55 24.13 -18.50
N SER A 50 13.46 24.34 -19.23
CA SER A 50 12.42 23.32 -19.35
C SER A 50 12.95 22.17 -20.20
N ASN A 51 13.40 21.10 -19.56
CA ASN A 51 13.72 19.86 -20.25
C ASN A 51 12.40 19.24 -20.73
N GLY A 52 12.18 19.28 -22.04
CA GLY A 52 11.03 18.66 -22.69
C GLY A 52 11.41 17.32 -23.31
N ILE A 53 10.57 16.31 -23.12
CA ILE A 53 10.68 15.04 -23.86
C ILE A 53 9.90 15.24 -25.16
N ASN A 54 10.48 14.84 -26.30
CA ASN A 54 9.79 14.87 -27.58
C ASN A 54 8.92 13.61 -27.70
N PRO A 55 7.62 13.73 -28.03
CA PRO A 55 6.74 12.58 -28.08
C PRO A 55 7.04 11.68 -29.28
N ILE A 56 7.02 10.37 -29.06
CA ILE A 56 7.12 9.35 -30.09
C ILE A 56 5.75 9.23 -30.79
N LEU A 57 5.66 9.64 -32.07
CA LEU A 57 4.42 9.56 -32.87
C LEU A 57 3.24 10.35 -32.26
N PRO A 58 3.29 11.70 -32.25
CA PRO A 58 2.30 12.55 -31.57
C PRO A 58 0.85 12.33 -32.03
N SER A 59 0.63 11.96 -33.29
CA SER A 59 -0.70 11.71 -33.85
C SER A 59 -1.40 10.52 -33.19
N VAL A 60 -0.66 9.45 -32.86
CA VAL A 60 -1.20 8.25 -32.22
C VAL A 60 -1.48 8.53 -30.73
N GLN A 61 -0.59 9.25 -30.06
CA GLN A 61 -0.71 9.55 -28.63
C GLN A 61 -1.92 10.43 -28.29
N GLN A 62 -2.36 11.29 -29.22
CA GLN A 62 -3.50 12.20 -29.02
C GLN A 62 -4.85 11.57 -29.36
N TYR A 63 -4.87 10.43 -30.05
CA TYR A 63 -6.09 9.82 -30.58
C TYR A 63 -7.14 9.50 -29.50
N PRO A 64 -6.81 8.85 -28.37
CA PRO A 64 -7.83 8.49 -27.37
C PRO A 64 -8.48 9.71 -26.73
N ALA A 65 -7.68 10.72 -26.40
CA ALA A 65 -8.17 11.97 -25.80
C ALA A 65 -9.01 12.78 -26.80
N ARG A 66 -8.60 12.87 -28.07
CA ARG A 66 -9.38 13.56 -29.12
C ARG A 66 -10.70 12.86 -29.39
N TRP A 67 -10.68 11.52 -29.49
CA TRP A 67 -11.88 10.71 -29.67
C TRP A 67 -12.91 10.95 -28.56
N LEU A 68 -12.47 10.98 -27.30
CA LEU A 68 -13.34 11.31 -26.18
C LEU A 68 -13.88 12.75 -26.26
N GLN A 69 -13.04 13.70 -26.68
CA GLN A 69 -13.45 15.10 -26.85
C GLN A 69 -14.49 15.27 -27.96
N THR A 70 -14.42 14.49 -29.03
CA THR A 70 -15.39 14.50 -30.13
C THR A 70 -16.75 13.91 -29.74
N ILE A 71 -16.77 12.86 -28.92
CA ILE A 71 -18.04 12.22 -28.50
C ILE A 71 -18.69 12.98 -27.34
N LEU A 72 -17.89 13.43 -26.37
CA LEU A 72 -18.36 14.11 -25.16
C LEU A 72 -17.67 15.48 -25.03
N PRO A 73 -18.16 16.53 -25.70
CA PRO A 73 -17.55 17.86 -25.64
C PRO A 73 -17.76 18.56 -24.29
N GLY A 74 -18.84 18.24 -23.56
CA GLY A 74 -19.19 18.88 -22.30
C GLY A 74 -18.29 18.46 -21.14
N LYS A 75 -17.80 19.43 -20.35
CA LYS A 75 -17.04 19.14 -19.11
C LYS A 75 -17.87 18.34 -18.10
N PHE A 76 -19.16 18.63 -17.99
CA PHE A 76 -20.08 17.91 -17.13
C PHE A 76 -20.31 16.46 -17.58
N GLN A 77 -20.45 16.22 -18.88
CA GLN A 77 -20.56 14.87 -19.45
C GLN A 77 -19.32 14.01 -19.14
N ARG A 78 -18.13 14.60 -19.22
CA ARG A 78 -16.87 13.91 -18.84
C ARG A 78 -16.77 13.65 -17.34
N ALA A 79 -17.26 14.56 -16.51
CA ALA A 79 -17.33 14.35 -15.07
C ALA A 79 -18.30 13.21 -14.72
N ILE A 80 -19.46 13.14 -15.37
CA ILE A 80 -20.40 12.02 -15.24
C ILE A 80 -19.75 10.71 -15.68
N LEU A 81 -19.09 10.69 -16.85
CA LEU A 81 -18.40 9.49 -17.35
C LEU A 81 -17.34 9.00 -16.35
N LEU A 82 -16.57 9.93 -15.76
CA LEU A 82 -15.58 9.59 -14.73
C LEU A 82 -16.26 8.95 -13.52
N ILE A 83 -17.32 9.56 -12.99
CA ILE A 83 -18.07 9.01 -11.84
C ILE A 83 -18.60 7.61 -12.17
N ILE A 84 -19.23 7.43 -13.34
CA ILE A 84 -19.72 6.12 -13.79
C ILE A 84 -18.56 5.11 -13.87
N SER A 85 -17.43 5.49 -14.46
CA SER A 85 -16.27 4.60 -14.57
C SER A 85 -15.72 4.17 -13.21
N LEU A 86 -15.72 5.07 -12.22
CA LEU A 86 -15.29 4.78 -10.86
C LEU A 86 -16.28 3.89 -10.12
N ILE A 87 -17.59 4.05 -10.35
CA ILE A 87 -18.62 3.15 -9.82
C ILE A 87 -18.46 1.76 -10.42
N ILE A 88 -18.26 1.66 -11.74
CA ILE A 88 -18.04 0.36 -12.41
C ILE A 88 -16.78 -0.30 -11.85
N TRP A 89 -15.69 0.45 -11.68
CA TRP A 89 -14.49 -0.08 -11.03
C TRP A 89 -14.78 -0.55 -9.60
N ALA A 90 -15.49 0.25 -8.79
CA ALA A 90 -15.80 -0.11 -7.41
C ALA A 90 -16.65 -1.39 -7.31
N VAL A 91 -17.59 -1.60 -8.24
CA VAL A 91 -18.37 -2.84 -8.33
C VAL A 91 -17.50 -4.01 -8.82
N ALA A 92 -16.73 -3.82 -9.90
CA ALA A 92 -15.85 -4.85 -10.47
C ALA A 92 -14.73 -5.28 -9.51
N PHE A 93 -14.30 -4.38 -8.62
CA PHE A 93 -13.34 -4.65 -7.56
C PHE A 93 -14.01 -5.22 -6.31
N GLY A 94 -15.15 -4.66 -5.90
CA GLY A 94 -15.85 -5.01 -4.66
C GLY A 94 -16.50 -6.38 -4.68
N VAL A 95 -17.13 -6.79 -5.79
CA VAL A 95 -17.83 -8.09 -5.86
C VAL A 95 -16.87 -9.28 -5.67
N PRO A 96 -15.75 -9.39 -6.41
CA PRO A 96 -14.81 -10.48 -6.19
C PRO A 96 -14.12 -10.39 -4.82
N LEU A 97 -13.90 -9.17 -4.29
CA LEU A 97 -13.34 -8.98 -2.95
C LEU A 97 -14.27 -9.55 -1.87
N VAL A 98 -15.57 -9.24 -1.93
CA VAL A 98 -16.58 -9.77 -0.99
C VAL A 98 -16.69 -11.28 -1.12
N HIS A 99 -16.67 -11.82 -2.34
CA HIS A 99 -16.72 -13.28 -2.52
C HIS A 99 -15.45 -13.97 -1.99
N SER A 100 -14.29 -13.30 -2.07
CA SER A 100 -13.02 -13.85 -1.59
C SER A 100 -12.87 -13.74 -0.07
N LYS A 101 -13.22 -12.61 0.52
CA LYS A 101 -13.01 -12.28 1.95
C LYS A 101 -14.30 -12.26 2.78
N GLY A 102 -15.39 -12.76 2.21
CA GLY A 102 -16.70 -12.81 2.87
C GLY A 102 -16.76 -13.87 3.96
N THR A 103 -17.96 -13.98 4.54
CA THR A 103 -18.28 -14.91 5.62
C THR A 103 -18.15 -16.35 5.16
N VAL A 104 -17.42 -17.16 5.92
CA VAL A 104 -17.33 -18.60 5.69
C VAL A 104 -17.89 -19.31 6.91
N THR A 105 -18.72 -20.32 6.68
CA THR A 105 -19.32 -21.15 7.73
C THR A 105 -18.92 -22.61 7.52
N ASP A 106 -18.83 -23.38 8.60
CA ASP A 106 -18.65 -24.83 8.53
C ASP A 106 -20.00 -25.58 8.35
N ALA A 107 -19.95 -26.93 8.28
CA ALA A 107 -21.14 -27.77 8.14
C ALA A 107 -22.14 -27.62 9.30
N ALA A 108 -21.68 -27.23 10.48
CA ALA A 108 -22.50 -26.99 11.66
C ALA A 108 -23.06 -25.56 11.72
N GLY A 109 -22.80 -24.74 10.69
CA GLY A 109 -23.20 -23.33 10.63
C GLY A 109 -22.40 -22.43 11.56
N GLN A 110 -21.28 -22.90 12.12
CA GLN A 110 -20.38 -22.07 12.92
C GLN A 110 -19.49 -21.22 12.00
N VAL A 111 -19.23 -19.99 12.42
CA VAL A 111 -18.41 -19.04 11.66
C VAL A 111 -16.95 -19.47 11.72
N VAL A 112 -16.31 -19.59 10.56
CA VAL A 112 -14.88 -19.91 10.46
C VAL A 112 -14.07 -18.73 10.98
N THR A 113 -13.05 -19.03 11.79
CA THR A 113 -12.14 -18.02 12.34
C THR A 113 -11.04 -17.71 11.33
N HIS A 114 -10.90 -16.45 10.93
CA HIS A 114 -9.78 -16.00 10.12
C HIS A 114 -8.57 -15.76 11.02
N LEU A 115 -7.44 -16.38 10.68
CA LEU A 115 -6.19 -16.26 11.41
C LEU A 115 -5.17 -15.47 10.58
N ASP A 116 -4.31 -14.73 11.28
CA ASP A 116 -3.07 -14.19 10.72
C ASP A 116 -1.93 -15.21 10.84
N CYS A 117 -0.86 -15.05 10.05
CA CYS A 117 0.26 -15.99 10.03
C CYS A 117 1.01 -16.08 11.38
N VAL A 118 0.86 -15.08 12.24
CA VAL A 118 1.48 -15.03 13.58
C VAL A 118 0.53 -15.45 14.71
N ASP A 119 -0.71 -15.79 14.41
CA ASP A 119 -1.67 -16.19 15.43
C ASP A 119 -1.27 -17.51 16.09
N THR A 120 -1.42 -17.51 17.41
CA THR A 120 -1.10 -18.63 18.31
C THR A 120 -2.27 -18.83 19.26
N LEU A 121 -2.45 -20.03 19.77
CA LEU A 121 -3.48 -20.31 20.77
C LEU A 121 -3.02 -19.90 22.18
N TRP A 122 -1.69 -19.88 22.40
CA TRP A 122 -1.06 -19.37 23.61
C TRP A 122 -0.40 -18.02 23.35
N ARG A 123 -1.08 -16.95 23.75
CA ARG A 123 -0.65 -15.56 23.54
C ARG A 123 0.63 -15.21 24.30
N ARG A 124 1.39 -14.26 23.76
CA ARG A 124 2.67 -13.79 24.33
C ARG A 124 2.45 -12.77 25.46
N ASN A 125 3.53 -12.33 26.11
CA ASN A 125 3.54 -11.24 27.09
C ASN A 125 2.56 -11.40 28.27
N ASN A 126 2.34 -12.63 28.73
CA ASN A 126 1.39 -12.97 29.80
C ASN A 126 -0.07 -12.61 29.47
N GLU A 127 -0.43 -12.47 28.20
CA GLU A 127 -1.82 -12.23 27.77
C GLU A 127 -2.76 -13.42 28.03
N CYS A 128 -2.21 -14.60 28.34
CA CYS A 128 -2.99 -15.74 28.82
C CYS A 128 -3.31 -15.68 30.32
N GLY A 129 -2.86 -14.65 31.04
CA GLY A 129 -3.11 -14.50 32.48
C GLY A 129 -2.37 -15.50 33.35
N LEU A 130 -2.68 -15.50 34.64
CA LEU A 130 -2.16 -16.47 35.62
C LEU A 130 -2.68 -17.87 35.28
N ASP A 131 -1.79 -18.86 35.29
CA ASP A 131 -2.06 -20.26 34.94
C ASP A 131 -2.72 -20.47 33.55
N GLY A 132 -2.58 -19.49 32.65
CA GLY A 132 -3.16 -19.55 31.31
C GLY A 132 -4.68 -19.43 31.26
N ILE A 133 -5.34 -18.93 32.32
CA ILE A 133 -6.80 -18.89 32.43
C ILE A 133 -7.51 -18.19 31.27
N ASP A 134 -6.88 -17.19 30.66
CA ASP A 134 -7.44 -16.40 29.56
C ASP A 134 -7.24 -17.05 28.18
N CYS A 135 -6.43 -18.11 28.09
CA CYS A 135 -6.21 -18.91 26.88
C CYS A 135 -6.96 -20.26 26.91
N ARG A 136 -7.98 -20.34 27.77
CA ARG A 136 -8.93 -21.45 27.78
C ARG A 136 -9.85 -21.40 26.55
N PRO A 137 -10.41 -22.55 26.14
CA PRO A 137 -10.24 -23.87 26.74
C PRO A 137 -8.95 -24.57 26.30
N PHE A 138 -8.53 -25.59 27.05
CA PHE A 138 -7.30 -26.34 26.76
C PHE A 138 -7.52 -27.60 25.93
N SER A 139 -8.71 -28.23 26.01
CA SER A 139 -9.01 -29.52 25.40
C SER A 139 -10.50 -29.64 25.05
N ASN A 140 -10.88 -30.64 24.26
CA ASN A 140 -12.27 -30.98 23.89
C ASN A 140 -13.02 -29.88 23.13
N GLU A 141 -12.30 -28.92 22.57
CA GLU A 141 -12.85 -27.94 21.65
C GLU A 141 -12.16 -28.08 20.29
N SER A 142 -12.93 -27.84 19.23
CA SER A 142 -12.38 -27.74 17.90
C SER A 142 -13.05 -26.60 17.17
N PHE A 143 -12.29 -25.89 16.35
CA PHE A 143 -12.83 -24.80 15.55
C PHE A 143 -12.25 -24.82 14.14
N ALA A 144 -13.06 -24.35 13.21
CA ALA A 144 -12.68 -24.15 11.82
C ALA A 144 -11.86 -22.87 11.70
N PHE A 145 -10.74 -22.93 10.96
CA PHE A 145 -9.90 -21.78 10.72
C PHE A 145 -9.64 -21.54 9.23
N ARG A 146 -9.28 -20.30 8.91
CA ARG A 146 -8.81 -19.86 7.59
C ARG A 146 -7.49 -19.12 7.71
N CYS A 147 -6.51 -19.53 6.91
CA CYS A 147 -5.20 -18.91 6.84
C CYS A 147 -4.96 -18.24 5.47
N PRO A 148 -4.27 -17.09 5.44
CA PRO A 148 -3.80 -16.48 4.20
C PRO A 148 -2.65 -17.27 3.56
N ALA A 149 -2.28 -16.86 2.35
CA ALA A 149 -1.10 -17.37 1.65
C ALA A 149 0.19 -16.75 2.21
N ASP A 150 1.34 -17.34 1.87
CA ASP A 150 2.70 -16.87 2.18
C ASP A 150 3.00 -16.80 3.70
N CYS A 151 2.47 -17.76 4.47
CA CYS A 151 2.74 -17.87 5.91
C CYS A 151 4.02 -18.66 6.23
N ALA A 152 4.55 -19.46 5.31
CA ALA A 152 5.78 -20.22 5.54
C ALA A 152 7.02 -19.30 5.65
N GLY A 153 6.98 -18.13 5.01
CA GLY A 153 8.01 -17.10 5.09
C GLY A 153 8.02 -16.33 6.41
N VAL A 154 6.95 -16.40 7.20
CA VAL A 154 6.79 -15.64 8.44
C VAL A 154 7.65 -16.23 9.55
N ARG A 155 8.43 -15.37 10.19
CA ARG A 155 9.46 -15.75 11.17
C ARG A 155 9.32 -14.92 12.42
N VAL A 156 9.76 -15.48 13.54
CA VAL A 156 9.90 -14.68 14.75
C VAL A 156 11.04 -13.68 14.57
N LEU A 157 10.78 -12.41 14.82
CA LEU A 157 11.75 -11.32 14.69
C LEU A 157 12.47 -10.98 16.01
N ASN A 158 11.89 -11.40 17.13
CA ASN A 158 12.45 -11.22 18.47
C ASN A 158 12.76 -12.61 19.06
N PRO A 159 13.84 -12.77 19.86
CA PRO A 159 14.13 -14.04 20.52
C PRO A 159 12.91 -14.59 21.29
N HIS A 160 12.54 -15.84 21.03
CA HIS A 160 11.48 -16.56 21.72
C HIS A 160 12.05 -17.80 22.39
N HIS A 161 11.84 -17.94 23.71
CA HIS A 161 12.42 -19.03 24.48
C HIS A 161 11.58 -20.31 24.36
N VAL A 162 12.22 -21.41 23.97
CA VAL A 162 11.63 -22.75 23.90
C VAL A 162 12.49 -23.69 24.72
N GLY A 163 12.15 -23.83 26.01
CA GLY A 163 12.99 -24.56 26.95
C GLY A 163 14.38 -23.91 27.02
N PRO A 164 15.48 -24.65 26.74
CA PRO A 164 16.83 -24.10 26.75
C PRO A 164 17.24 -23.39 25.43
N GLN A 165 16.37 -23.37 24.40
CA GLN A 165 16.70 -22.83 23.08
C GLN A 165 16.11 -21.44 22.86
N ASP A 166 16.89 -20.54 22.25
CA ASP A 166 16.44 -19.23 21.81
C ASP A 166 16.12 -19.25 20.32
N VAL A 167 14.83 -19.20 20.00
CA VAL A 167 14.32 -19.26 18.63
C VAL A 167 14.21 -17.85 18.07
N ASN A 168 14.96 -17.56 17.01
CA ASN A 168 14.93 -16.28 16.32
C ASN A 168 15.15 -16.44 14.81
N TYR A 169 14.54 -15.58 13.99
CA TYR A 169 14.62 -15.58 12.52
C TYR A 169 14.24 -16.90 11.83
N ARG A 170 13.36 -17.69 12.46
CA ARG A 170 12.78 -18.92 11.90
C ARG A 170 11.28 -19.03 12.20
N PRO A 171 10.52 -19.86 11.47
CA PRO A 171 9.12 -20.14 11.78
C PRO A 171 8.96 -20.70 13.20
N LEU A 172 7.88 -20.29 13.88
CA LEU A 172 7.58 -20.78 15.23
C LEU A 172 6.61 -21.94 15.16
N VAL A 173 7.14 -23.15 14.99
CA VAL A 173 6.35 -24.38 14.99
C VAL A 173 7.05 -25.38 15.87
N MET A 174 6.37 -25.89 16.91
CA MET A 174 6.94 -26.88 17.83
C MET A 174 6.12 -28.16 17.77
N GLY A 175 6.80 -29.27 17.53
CA GLY A 175 6.15 -30.59 17.42
C GLY A 175 5.76 -31.00 16.01
N GLY A 176 4.91 -32.02 15.93
CA GLY A 176 4.56 -32.77 14.73
C GLY A 176 4.44 -34.26 15.07
N PRO A 177 3.23 -34.86 15.07
CA PRO A 177 1.95 -34.36 14.56
C PRO A 177 1.12 -33.51 15.54
N VAL A 178 1.44 -33.51 16.83
CA VAL A 178 0.82 -32.65 17.84
C VAL A 178 1.69 -31.40 18.02
N TYR A 179 1.07 -30.23 18.01
CA TYR A 179 1.75 -28.94 18.08
C TYR A 179 1.54 -28.25 19.43
N ARG A 180 2.57 -27.55 19.89
CA ARG A 180 2.51 -26.74 21.12
C ARG A 180 1.66 -25.49 20.90
N GLY A 181 0.88 -25.06 21.88
CA GLY A 181 -0.11 -23.98 21.75
C GLY A 181 0.44 -22.60 21.35
N ASP A 182 1.73 -22.34 21.57
CA ASP A 182 2.42 -21.11 21.13
C ASP A 182 3.03 -21.23 19.71
N SER A 183 2.78 -22.33 19.00
CA SER A 183 3.12 -22.46 17.58
C SER A 183 2.20 -21.60 16.73
N PHE A 184 2.73 -21.02 15.65
CA PHE A 184 1.91 -20.36 14.63
C PHE A 184 0.96 -21.37 13.99
N VAL A 185 -0.35 -21.14 14.12
CA VAL A 185 -1.37 -22.11 13.68
C VAL A 185 -1.30 -22.34 12.17
N CYS A 186 -1.17 -21.27 11.38
CA CYS A 186 -1.02 -21.38 9.92
C CYS A 186 0.29 -22.07 9.52
N GLY A 187 1.39 -21.81 10.23
CA GLY A 187 2.67 -22.50 10.02
C GLY A 187 2.58 -24.00 10.33
N ALA A 188 1.92 -24.35 11.43
CA ALA A 188 1.65 -25.74 11.80
C ALA A 188 0.75 -26.46 10.77
N ALA A 189 -0.26 -25.76 10.22
CA ALA A 189 -1.13 -26.31 9.19
C ALA A 189 -0.41 -26.58 7.86
N ILE A 190 0.52 -25.70 7.45
CA ILE A 190 1.41 -25.93 6.30
C ILE A 190 2.34 -27.10 6.59
N HIS A 191 2.99 -27.11 7.76
CA HIS A 191 3.87 -28.20 8.18
C HIS A 191 3.13 -29.56 8.16
N ALA A 192 1.89 -29.62 8.65
CA ALA A 192 1.04 -30.82 8.61
C ALA A 192 0.55 -31.21 7.20
N GLY A 193 0.70 -30.33 6.20
CA GLY A 193 0.19 -30.55 4.84
C GLY A 193 -1.34 -30.43 4.72
N VAL A 194 -1.98 -29.78 5.70
CA VAL A 194 -3.41 -29.48 5.70
C VAL A 194 -3.73 -28.39 4.68
N ILE A 195 -2.89 -27.34 4.64
CA ILE A 195 -2.99 -26.22 3.70
C ILE A 195 -1.68 -26.05 2.91
N ASN A 196 -1.72 -25.26 1.83
CA ASN A 196 -0.55 -24.93 1.02
C ASN A 196 -0.16 -23.46 1.19
N ASP A 197 1.14 -23.19 1.20
CA ASP A 197 1.68 -21.84 1.35
C ASP A 197 1.27 -20.89 0.20
N ALA A 198 1.22 -21.39 -1.04
CA ALA A 198 0.94 -20.56 -2.21
C ALA A 198 -0.47 -19.94 -2.24
N GLY A 199 -1.47 -20.58 -1.60
CA GLY A 199 -2.87 -20.15 -1.65
C GLY A 199 -3.54 -20.03 -0.29
N GLY A 200 -2.82 -20.32 0.79
CA GLY A 200 -3.40 -20.50 2.11
C GLY A 200 -4.37 -21.69 2.12
N GLY A 201 -5.39 -21.60 2.98
CA GLY A 201 -6.45 -22.60 3.02
C GLY A 201 -7.20 -22.63 4.34
N CYS A 202 -7.98 -23.68 4.51
CA CYS A 202 -8.75 -23.92 5.72
C CYS A 202 -8.56 -25.33 6.22
N GLY A 203 -8.86 -25.49 7.49
CA GLY A 203 -8.91 -26.77 8.16
C GLY A 203 -9.56 -26.63 9.52
N ARG A 204 -9.37 -27.66 10.34
CA ARG A 204 -9.86 -27.69 11.69
C ARG A 204 -8.71 -27.82 12.67
N VAL A 205 -8.73 -26.99 13.70
CA VAL A 205 -7.88 -27.14 14.88
C VAL A 205 -8.67 -27.95 15.90
N SER A 206 -8.05 -28.96 16.49
CA SER A 206 -8.59 -29.73 17.62
C SER A 206 -7.66 -29.59 18.81
N LEU A 207 -8.19 -29.12 19.94
CA LEU A 207 -7.44 -28.94 21.18
C LEU A 207 -7.30 -30.26 21.91
N VAL A 208 -6.06 -30.64 22.21
CA VAL A 208 -5.69 -31.91 22.85
C VAL A 208 -5.48 -31.74 24.36
N GLY A 209 -5.16 -30.53 24.82
CA GLY A 209 -4.85 -30.26 26.23
C GLY A 209 -3.37 -30.43 26.54
N GLU A 210 -3.10 -30.92 27.73
CA GLU A 210 -1.73 -31.16 28.18
C GLU A 210 -1.09 -32.28 27.36
N TYR A 211 0.09 -32.01 26.80
CA TYR A 211 0.84 -32.99 26.02
C TYR A 211 2.33 -32.93 26.35
N TYR A 212 2.99 -34.08 26.25
CA TYR A 212 4.39 -34.29 26.60
C TYR A 212 5.16 -34.73 25.35
N GLY A 213 6.37 -34.19 25.16
CA GLY A 213 7.30 -34.65 24.13
C GLY A 213 6.93 -34.17 22.73
N PHE A 214 7.41 -32.97 22.37
CA PHE A 214 7.26 -32.42 21.02
C PHE A 214 8.52 -32.72 20.22
N PHE A 215 8.41 -33.57 19.21
CA PHE A 215 9.54 -33.93 18.35
C PHE A 215 9.73 -32.93 17.21
N SER A 216 10.98 -32.71 16.81
CA SER A 216 11.32 -31.92 15.62
C SER A 216 11.17 -32.78 14.37
N SER A 217 10.58 -32.20 13.33
CA SER A 217 10.41 -32.80 12.01
C SER A 217 10.44 -31.73 10.93
N ALA A 218 10.80 -32.10 9.71
CA ALA A 218 10.80 -31.18 8.57
C ALA A 218 9.78 -31.64 7.52
N HIS A 219 8.72 -30.86 7.34
CA HIS A 219 7.65 -31.15 6.40
C HIS A 219 7.21 -29.86 5.68
N ASN A 220 6.93 -29.98 4.37
CA ASN A 220 6.39 -28.90 3.53
C ASN A 220 7.16 -27.57 3.61
N GLY A 221 8.49 -27.64 3.71
CA GLY A 221 9.37 -26.46 3.76
C GLY A 221 9.50 -25.80 5.14
N ILE A 222 8.86 -26.35 6.18
CA ILE A 222 8.97 -25.88 7.56
C ILE A 222 9.68 -26.94 8.39
N GLU A 223 10.66 -26.52 9.21
CA GLU A 223 11.32 -27.37 10.20
C GLU A 223 10.82 -26.99 11.60
N SER A 224 10.14 -27.92 12.26
CA SER A 224 9.61 -27.73 13.61
C SER A 224 10.72 -27.87 14.66
N ILE A 225 10.47 -27.27 15.83
CA ILE A 225 11.38 -27.22 16.96
C ILE A 225 10.97 -28.28 17.99
N ALA A 226 11.95 -29.02 18.49
CA ALA A 226 11.70 -30.00 19.55
C ALA A 226 11.54 -29.31 20.91
N PHE A 227 10.65 -29.84 21.74
CA PHE A 227 10.48 -29.42 23.13
C PHE A 227 10.25 -30.64 24.02
N ASP A 228 11.23 -30.94 24.86
CA ASP A 228 11.27 -32.13 25.73
C ASP A 228 10.69 -31.83 27.12
N SER A 229 9.45 -31.34 27.15
CA SER A 229 8.70 -31.10 28.39
C SER A 229 7.20 -31.06 28.07
N TYR A 230 6.39 -31.03 29.11
CA TYR A 230 4.95 -30.84 29.00
C TYR A 230 4.60 -29.39 28.64
N PHE A 231 3.46 -29.22 27.96
CA PHE A 231 2.85 -27.91 27.77
C PHE A 231 1.32 -28.04 27.94
N PRO A 232 0.66 -27.11 28.66
CA PRO A 232 -0.75 -27.25 29.06
C PRO A 232 -1.75 -27.15 27.90
N LEU A 233 -1.36 -26.50 26.80
CA LEU A 233 -2.19 -26.32 25.61
C LEU A 233 -1.49 -26.89 24.37
N SER A 234 -2.06 -27.94 23.80
CA SER A 234 -1.58 -28.51 22.54
C SER A 234 -2.73 -28.72 21.57
N PHE A 235 -2.42 -28.79 20.29
CA PHE A 235 -3.42 -28.92 19.25
C PHE A 235 -2.93 -29.78 18.08
N THR A 236 -3.89 -30.38 17.39
CA THR A 236 -3.70 -31.03 16.10
C THR A 236 -4.45 -30.29 15.02
N VAL A 237 -3.95 -30.38 13.79
CA VAL A 237 -4.61 -29.77 12.63
C VAL A 237 -5.04 -30.88 11.68
N SER A 238 -6.28 -30.83 11.20
CA SER A 238 -6.83 -31.77 10.22
C SER A 238 -7.45 -31.05 9.04
N LYS A 239 -7.52 -31.75 7.90
CA LYS A 239 -8.33 -31.34 6.76
C LYS A 239 -9.80 -31.58 7.07
N ASP A 240 -10.63 -30.66 6.61
CA ASP A 240 -12.07 -30.74 6.72
C ASP A 240 -12.65 -30.35 5.37
N ASP A 241 -13.15 -31.35 4.64
CA ASP A 241 -13.64 -31.20 3.27
C ASP A 241 -14.97 -30.44 3.22
N ASP A 242 -15.66 -30.28 4.35
CA ASP A 242 -16.91 -29.52 4.43
C ASP A 242 -16.64 -28.00 4.44
N ILE A 243 -15.43 -27.57 4.79
CA ILE A 243 -15.05 -26.15 4.87
C ILE A 243 -14.51 -25.67 3.52
N HIS A 244 -15.38 -25.01 2.76
CA HIS A 244 -15.04 -24.46 1.44
C HIS A 244 -14.51 -23.03 1.56
N CYS A 245 -13.19 -22.89 1.71
CA CYS A 245 -12.55 -21.57 1.78
C CYS A 245 -12.22 -20.91 0.44
N ASN A 246 -12.66 -21.53 -0.65
CA ASN A 246 -12.74 -20.98 -1.98
C ASN A 246 -13.90 -21.67 -2.71
N GLY A 247 -14.69 -20.92 -3.48
CA GLY A 247 -15.83 -21.44 -4.23
C GLY A 247 -15.47 -22.69 -5.04
N ASN A 248 -16.13 -23.80 -4.70
CA ASN A 248 -16.34 -25.07 -5.43
C ASN A 248 -15.11 -25.82 -5.94
N ASN A 249 -13.90 -25.28 -5.89
CA ASN A 249 -12.66 -25.98 -6.22
C ASN A 249 -11.55 -25.43 -5.31
N SER A 250 -10.82 -26.33 -4.68
CA SER A 250 -9.58 -26.15 -3.90
C SER A 250 -8.41 -25.53 -4.70
N LYS A 251 -8.73 -24.76 -5.75
CA LYS A 251 -7.87 -24.09 -6.72
C LYS A 251 -8.53 -22.79 -7.21
N GLY A 252 -9.20 -22.06 -6.33
CA GLY A 252 -9.61 -20.68 -6.61
C GLY A 252 -8.35 -19.81 -6.76
N PRO A 253 -8.16 -19.07 -7.89
CA PRO A 253 -7.01 -18.20 -8.05
C PRO A 253 -6.98 -17.18 -6.91
N ASP A 254 -5.79 -16.94 -6.34
CA ASP A 254 -5.54 -15.86 -5.38
C ASP A 254 -6.25 -14.57 -5.87
N PRO A 255 -7.10 -13.91 -5.06
CA PRO A 255 -7.85 -12.71 -5.48
C PRO A 255 -6.96 -11.63 -6.10
N ARG A 256 -5.66 -11.61 -5.75
CA ARG A 256 -4.64 -10.76 -6.36
C ARG A 256 -4.58 -10.91 -7.88
N HIS A 257 -4.66 -12.13 -8.42
CA HIS A 257 -4.55 -12.39 -9.86
C HIS A 257 -5.74 -11.84 -10.65
N LEU A 258 -6.92 -11.73 -10.06
CA LEU A 258 -8.10 -11.18 -10.72
C LEU A 258 -8.21 -9.66 -10.52
N LEU A 259 -8.00 -9.18 -9.29
CA LEU A 259 -8.23 -7.79 -8.92
C LEU A 259 -7.12 -6.84 -9.40
N LEU A 260 -5.90 -7.35 -9.60
CA LEU A 260 -4.77 -6.56 -10.10
C LEU A 260 -4.96 -6.16 -11.57
N PRO A 261 -5.22 -7.08 -12.53
CA PRO A 261 -5.51 -6.70 -13.91
C PRO A 261 -6.69 -5.74 -14.03
N ILE A 262 -7.76 -5.93 -13.25
CA ILE A 262 -8.91 -5.01 -13.24
C ILE A 262 -8.44 -3.60 -12.88
N SER A 263 -7.72 -3.44 -11.78
CA SER A 263 -7.26 -2.13 -11.30
C SER A 263 -6.24 -1.49 -12.25
N LEU A 264 -5.36 -2.29 -12.87
CA LEU A 264 -4.43 -1.85 -13.90
C LEU A 264 -5.16 -1.35 -15.15
N ILE A 265 -6.11 -2.12 -15.69
CA ILE A 265 -6.89 -1.74 -16.88
C ILE A 265 -7.63 -0.41 -16.64
N PHE A 266 -8.28 -0.26 -15.48
CA PHE A 266 -8.98 0.99 -15.14
C PHE A 266 -8.04 2.19 -15.04
N THR A 267 -6.89 2.05 -14.37
CA THR A 267 -5.92 3.15 -14.26
C THR A 267 -5.23 3.48 -15.58
N ILE A 268 -4.99 2.48 -16.44
CA ILE A 268 -4.50 2.68 -17.81
C ILE A 268 -5.53 3.44 -18.64
N LEU A 269 -6.80 3.01 -18.65
CA LEU A 269 -7.88 3.69 -19.36
C LEU A 269 -8.05 5.13 -18.85
N LEU A 270 -8.02 5.34 -17.54
CA LEU A 270 -8.06 6.67 -16.94
C LEU A 270 -6.88 7.53 -17.42
N SER A 271 -5.67 6.97 -17.46
CA SER A 271 -4.47 7.66 -17.96
C SER A 271 -4.59 8.04 -19.44
N LEU A 272 -5.08 7.15 -20.29
CA LEU A 272 -5.20 7.40 -21.73
C LEU A 272 -6.29 8.43 -22.08
N LEU A 273 -7.38 8.43 -21.34
CA LEU A 273 -8.57 9.22 -21.64
C LEU A 273 -8.61 10.59 -20.93
N THR A 274 -7.84 10.75 -19.85
CA THR A 274 -7.89 11.96 -19.01
C THR A 274 -6.77 12.94 -19.31
N THR A 275 -7.13 14.20 -19.55
CA THR A 275 -6.18 15.29 -19.80
C THR A 275 -5.90 16.14 -18.56
N SER A 276 -6.76 16.13 -17.54
CA SER A 276 -6.59 16.90 -16.31
C SER A 276 -5.69 16.16 -15.30
N PRO A 277 -4.64 16.79 -14.75
CA PRO A 277 -3.77 16.18 -13.75
C PRO A 277 -4.52 15.69 -12.51
N ALA A 278 -5.47 16.46 -12.00
CA ALA A 278 -6.24 16.12 -10.80
C ALA A 278 -7.14 14.89 -10.99
N SER A 279 -7.83 14.82 -12.13
CA SER A 279 -8.74 13.70 -12.44
C SER A 279 -7.98 12.41 -12.77
N LEU A 280 -6.68 12.48 -13.07
CA LEU A 280 -5.82 11.31 -13.16
C LEU A 280 -5.30 10.92 -11.77
N PHE A 281 -4.68 11.86 -11.05
CA PHE A 281 -3.94 11.56 -9.83
C PHE A 281 -4.81 11.05 -8.70
N PHE A 282 -5.89 11.76 -8.33
CA PHE A 282 -6.68 11.38 -7.15
C PHE A 282 -7.41 10.05 -7.31
N PRO A 283 -8.08 9.75 -8.44
CA PRO A 283 -8.71 8.44 -8.60
C PRO A 283 -7.67 7.32 -8.72
N THR A 284 -6.55 7.53 -9.42
CA THR A 284 -5.46 6.54 -9.46
C THR A 284 -4.91 6.26 -8.07
N PHE A 285 -4.72 7.30 -7.25
CA PHE A 285 -4.26 7.16 -5.87
C PHE A 285 -5.25 6.34 -5.03
N VAL A 286 -6.56 6.64 -5.11
CA VAL A 286 -7.57 5.87 -4.37
C VAL A 286 -7.64 4.42 -4.83
N ILE A 287 -7.57 4.16 -6.14
CA ILE A 287 -7.54 2.80 -6.71
C ILE A 287 -6.31 2.04 -6.22
N LEU A 288 -5.12 2.65 -6.30
CA LEU A 288 -3.89 2.06 -5.80
C LEU A 288 -3.97 1.77 -4.30
N PHE A 289 -4.42 2.74 -3.52
CA PHE A 289 -4.52 2.63 -2.07
C PHE A 289 -5.50 1.51 -1.66
N ALA A 290 -6.66 1.44 -2.32
CA ALA A 290 -7.62 0.36 -2.12
C ALA A 290 -7.06 -1.01 -2.53
N HIS A 291 -6.36 -1.08 -3.65
CA HIS A 291 -5.74 -2.32 -4.11
C HIS A 291 -4.68 -2.83 -3.12
N VAL A 292 -3.80 -1.95 -2.65
CA VAL A 292 -2.77 -2.32 -1.67
C VAL A 292 -3.42 -2.72 -0.34
N ALA A 293 -4.25 -1.85 0.24
CA ALA A 293 -4.78 -2.04 1.58
C ALA A 293 -5.83 -3.15 1.72
N LEU A 294 -6.50 -3.57 0.63
CA LEU A 294 -7.54 -4.60 0.69
C LEU A 294 -7.13 -5.91 0.02
N VAL A 295 -6.11 -5.93 -0.84
CA VAL A 295 -5.78 -7.12 -1.66
C VAL A 295 -4.30 -7.49 -1.56
N SER A 296 -3.39 -6.60 -1.94
CA SER A 296 -1.96 -6.96 -2.04
C SER A 296 -1.31 -7.12 -0.66
N ASP A 297 -1.51 -6.14 0.22
CA ASP A 297 -0.92 -6.09 1.55
C ASP A 297 -1.96 -5.59 2.58
N PRO A 298 -3.00 -6.40 2.83
CA PRO A 298 -4.02 -6.05 3.80
C PRO A 298 -3.44 -6.04 5.22
N PRO A 299 -3.94 -5.20 6.12
CA PRO A 299 -3.53 -5.24 7.52
C PRO A 299 -3.82 -6.62 8.13
N ALA A 300 -2.92 -7.08 8.99
CA ALA A 300 -3.10 -8.24 9.84
C ALA A 300 -4.35 -8.06 10.72
N VAL A 301 -5.38 -8.88 10.48
CA VAL A 301 -6.61 -8.91 11.27
C VAL A 301 -7.01 -10.36 11.44
N SER A 302 -7.28 -10.74 12.67
CA SER A 302 -7.78 -12.06 13.06
C SER A 302 -9.11 -11.94 13.79
N GLY A 303 -9.90 -13.00 13.71
CA GLY A 303 -11.22 -13.08 14.34
C GLY A 303 -12.28 -13.75 13.47
N PRO A 304 -13.57 -13.66 13.88
CA PRO A 304 -14.69 -14.24 13.14
C PRO A 304 -14.80 -13.70 11.72
N SER A 305 -15.00 -14.57 10.73
CA SER A 305 -14.98 -14.18 9.30
C SER A 305 -16.04 -13.14 8.91
N ASP A 306 -17.14 -13.02 9.64
CA ASP A 306 -18.19 -12.00 9.48
C ASP A 306 -17.73 -10.59 9.88
N ALA A 307 -16.82 -10.48 10.85
CA ALA A 307 -16.26 -9.21 11.31
C ALA A 307 -15.04 -8.74 10.49
N ILE A 308 -14.41 -9.61 9.70
CA ILE A 308 -13.16 -9.29 8.99
C ILE A 308 -13.37 -8.19 7.96
N LEU A 309 -14.33 -8.35 7.04
CA LEU A 309 -14.52 -7.39 5.96
C LEU A 309 -14.93 -5.99 6.48
N PRO A 310 -15.87 -5.84 7.43
CA PRO A 310 -16.15 -4.56 8.08
C PRO A 310 -14.91 -3.95 8.76
N THR A 311 -14.12 -4.75 9.47
CA THR A 311 -12.89 -4.29 10.16
C THR A 311 -11.85 -3.78 9.15
N LEU A 312 -11.63 -4.51 8.06
CA LEU A 312 -10.73 -4.10 6.98
C LEU A 312 -11.17 -2.77 6.35
N PHE A 313 -12.46 -2.59 6.09
CA PHE A 313 -12.99 -1.32 5.58
C PHE A 313 -12.84 -0.17 6.57
N SER A 314 -13.06 -0.42 7.86
CA SER A 314 -12.84 0.58 8.92
C SER A 314 -11.39 1.06 8.95
N ILE A 315 -10.43 0.13 8.94
CA ILE A 315 -9.00 0.44 8.89
C ILE A 315 -8.63 1.17 7.59
N PHE A 316 -9.16 0.72 6.45
CA PHE A 316 -8.97 1.36 5.15
C PHE A 316 -9.42 2.82 5.16
N ILE A 317 -10.64 3.12 5.62
CA ILE A 317 -11.16 4.49 5.70
C ILE A 317 -10.31 5.33 6.67
N GLY A 318 -9.98 4.76 7.84
CA GLY A 318 -9.15 5.43 8.84
C GLY A 318 -7.76 5.83 8.32
N ARG A 319 -7.15 5.01 7.46
CA ARG A 319 -5.84 5.30 6.84
C ARG A 319 -5.96 6.15 5.56
N LEU A 320 -7.08 6.06 4.84
CA LEU A 320 -7.28 6.78 3.57
C LEU A 320 -7.26 8.30 3.78
N LEU A 321 -7.95 8.82 4.80
CA LEU A 321 -8.06 10.27 5.02
C LEU A 321 -6.72 10.99 5.25
N PRO A 322 -5.85 10.57 6.18
CA PRO A 322 -4.52 11.18 6.32
C PRO A 322 -3.65 10.96 5.07
N SER A 323 -3.79 9.81 4.39
CA SER A 323 -3.07 9.56 3.14
C SER A 323 -3.48 10.49 2.01
N LEU A 324 -4.77 10.85 1.91
CA LEU A 324 -5.28 11.81 0.93
C LEU A 324 -4.77 13.22 1.18
N PHE A 325 -4.56 13.61 2.45
CA PHE A 325 -3.91 14.87 2.79
C PHE A 325 -2.46 14.90 2.28
N CYS A 326 -1.68 13.85 2.55
CA CYS A 326 -0.33 13.70 1.99
C CYS A 326 -0.35 13.70 0.45
N ALA A 327 -1.32 13.02 -0.16
CA ALA A 327 -1.50 13.00 -1.60
C ALA A 327 -1.80 14.39 -2.17
N ALA A 328 -2.59 15.22 -1.49
CA ALA A 328 -2.86 16.60 -1.90
C ALA A 328 -1.60 17.48 -1.85
N ILE A 329 -0.74 17.30 -0.85
CA ILE A 329 0.56 17.98 -0.78
C ILE A 329 1.45 17.52 -1.95
N LEU A 330 1.58 16.22 -2.18
CA LEU A 330 2.34 15.68 -3.32
C LEU A 330 1.78 16.17 -4.66
N PHE A 331 0.45 16.29 -4.76
CA PHE A 331 -0.22 16.80 -5.94
C PHE A 331 0.21 18.23 -6.24
N SER A 332 0.13 19.13 -5.26
CA SER A 332 0.47 20.54 -5.44
C SER A 332 1.96 20.78 -5.68
N THR A 333 2.83 20.03 -5.01
CA THR A 333 4.29 20.24 -5.02
C THR A 333 4.99 19.61 -6.24
N CYS A 334 4.66 18.36 -6.56
CA CYS A 334 5.40 17.58 -7.55
C CYS A 334 4.53 17.17 -8.75
N VAL A 335 3.34 16.62 -8.53
CA VAL A 335 2.57 15.97 -9.60
C VAL A 335 1.94 16.99 -10.55
N ASN A 336 1.30 18.04 -10.03
CA ASN A 336 0.65 19.05 -10.85
C ASN A 336 1.67 19.82 -11.70
N PRO A 337 2.82 20.30 -11.17
CA PRO A 337 3.86 20.90 -12.01
C PRO A 337 4.43 19.96 -13.07
N THR A 338 4.52 18.65 -12.79
CA THR A 338 5.05 17.66 -13.74
C THR A 338 4.05 17.36 -14.87
N LEU A 339 2.78 17.11 -14.53
CA LEU A 339 1.76 16.75 -15.51
C LEU A 339 1.20 17.94 -16.29
N SER A 340 1.26 19.16 -15.74
CA SER A 340 0.81 20.38 -16.43
C SER A 340 1.83 20.94 -17.43
N LYS A 341 3.12 20.66 -17.25
CA LYS A 341 4.22 21.20 -18.06
C LYS A 341 4.68 20.29 -19.21
N LEU A 342 3.94 19.22 -19.51
CA LEU A 342 4.27 18.36 -20.65
C LEU A 342 4.17 19.17 -21.96
N PRO A 343 5.30 19.39 -22.67
CA PRO A 343 5.40 20.41 -23.72
C PRO A 343 4.64 20.00 -24.98
N SER A 344 3.60 20.75 -25.35
CA SER A 344 2.93 20.57 -26.64
C SER A 344 3.96 20.53 -27.77
N SER A 345 4.09 19.39 -28.45
CA SER A 345 4.92 19.28 -29.65
C SER A 345 4.43 20.31 -30.66
N SER A 346 5.33 21.16 -31.17
CA SER A 346 5.08 22.32 -32.03
C SER A 346 4.72 23.61 -31.30
N SER A 347 5.71 24.50 -31.22
CA SER A 347 5.58 25.91 -30.86
C SER A 347 4.83 26.76 -31.89
N SER A 348 3.97 26.17 -32.73
CA SER A 348 3.25 26.88 -33.79
C SER A 348 1.73 26.75 -33.73
N ASP A 349 1.15 25.83 -32.95
CA ASP A 349 -0.30 25.64 -32.89
C ASP A 349 -0.86 25.85 -31.48
N ASN A 350 -1.87 26.72 -31.38
CA ASN A 350 -2.59 27.10 -30.15
C ASN A 350 -3.49 25.97 -29.59
N ASN A 351 -3.04 24.70 -29.62
CA ASN A 351 -3.88 23.56 -29.25
C ASN A 351 -3.44 22.94 -27.91
N PRO A 352 -4.36 22.73 -26.95
CA PRO A 352 -3.99 22.46 -25.56
C PRO A 352 -3.56 21.00 -25.33
N SER A 353 -2.42 20.84 -24.66
CA SER A 353 -2.10 19.81 -23.63
C SER A 353 -2.42 18.32 -23.87
N GLY A 354 -2.55 17.85 -25.12
CA GLY A 354 -2.94 16.46 -25.42
C GLY A 354 -1.82 15.46 -25.74
N GLY A 355 -0.58 15.89 -25.92
CA GLY A 355 0.44 15.18 -26.71
C GLY A 355 1.01 13.84 -26.18
N PHE A 356 0.88 13.53 -24.88
CA PHE A 356 1.73 12.53 -24.22
C PHE A 356 0.97 11.38 -23.51
N GLN A 357 -0.21 10.97 -23.98
CA GLN A 357 -1.05 10.06 -23.18
C GLN A 357 -0.42 8.67 -22.96
N LEU A 358 0.23 8.10 -23.99
CA LEU A 358 0.92 6.81 -23.89
C LEU A 358 2.20 6.92 -23.06
N GLU A 359 3.03 7.92 -23.33
CA GLU A 359 4.26 8.16 -22.55
C GLU A 359 3.98 8.47 -21.09
N LYS A 360 2.94 9.24 -20.78
CA LYS A 360 2.47 9.46 -19.41
C LYS A 360 2.12 8.13 -18.73
N THR A 361 1.45 7.24 -19.43
CA THR A 361 1.08 5.93 -18.89
C THR A 361 2.32 5.09 -18.60
N ILE A 362 3.31 5.07 -19.51
CA ILE A 362 4.53 4.27 -19.34
C ILE A 362 5.49 4.89 -18.33
N LEU A 363 5.71 6.20 -18.35
CA LEU A 363 6.73 6.87 -17.53
C LEU A 363 6.22 7.25 -16.14
N TRP A 364 4.90 7.40 -15.96
CA TRP A 364 4.33 7.82 -14.69
C TRP A 364 3.52 6.69 -14.03
N LEU A 365 2.57 6.08 -14.75
CA LEU A 365 1.68 5.08 -14.15
C LEU A 365 2.41 3.76 -13.84
N LEU A 366 3.30 3.29 -14.73
CA LEU A 366 4.05 2.05 -14.49
C LEU A 366 4.97 2.13 -13.25
N PRO A 367 5.86 3.13 -13.10
CA PRO A 367 6.64 3.27 -11.86
C PRO A 367 5.76 3.45 -10.62
N CYS A 368 4.60 4.08 -10.75
CA CYS A 368 3.66 4.24 -9.65
C CYS A 368 3.10 2.89 -9.15
N TRP A 369 2.69 2.01 -10.07
CA TRP A 369 2.27 0.64 -9.72
C TRP A 369 3.41 -0.22 -9.18
N LEU A 370 4.61 -0.13 -9.77
CA LEU A 370 5.79 -0.85 -9.27
C LEU A 370 6.14 -0.41 -7.84
N ALA A 371 6.10 0.89 -7.55
CA ALA A 371 6.36 1.42 -6.21
C ALA A 371 5.28 0.99 -5.21
N ALA A 372 4.00 1.02 -5.61
CA ALA A 372 2.88 0.59 -4.76
C ALA A 372 2.95 -0.91 -4.41
N LEU A 373 3.49 -1.72 -5.32
CA LEU A 373 3.70 -3.16 -5.16
C LEU A 373 5.16 -3.49 -4.83
N SER A 374 5.90 -2.57 -4.21
CA SER A 374 7.32 -2.75 -3.93
C SER A 374 7.59 -3.96 -3.03
N ASN A 375 6.68 -4.29 -2.11
CA ASN A 375 6.80 -5.47 -1.25
C ASN A 375 6.86 -6.79 -2.03
N THR A 376 6.27 -6.86 -3.23
CA THR A 376 6.32 -8.06 -4.09
C THR A 376 7.29 -7.91 -5.25
N THR A 377 7.29 -6.75 -5.92
CA THR A 377 8.10 -6.50 -7.13
C THR A 377 9.57 -6.20 -6.83
N LEU A 378 9.88 -5.64 -5.67
CA LEU A 378 11.23 -5.28 -5.23
C LEU A 378 11.70 -6.15 -4.05
N ALA A 379 10.95 -7.21 -3.68
CA ALA A 379 11.31 -8.14 -2.62
C ALA A 379 12.69 -8.80 -2.80
N TRP A 380 13.08 -9.00 -4.07
CA TRP A 380 14.37 -9.56 -4.44
C TRP A 380 15.53 -8.59 -4.18
N ILE A 381 15.25 -7.29 -4.10
CA ILE A 381 16.26 -6.29 -3.72
C ILE A 381 16.35 -6.36 -2.20
N PRO A 382 17.49 -6.77 -1.62
CA PRO A 382 17.65 -6.84 -0.17
C PRO A 382 17.82 -5.43 0.39
N LEU A 383 16.76 -4.62 0.34
CA LEU A 383 16.61 -3.45 1.17
C LEU A 383 16.29 -3.99 2.56
N LYS A 384 17.35 -4.35 3.30
CA LYS A 384 17.24 -4.58 4.74
C LYS A 384 16.53 -3.36 5.30
N GLN A 385 15.30 -3.56 5.74
CA GLN A 385 14.54 -2.53 6.44
C GLN A 385 15.41 -2.14 7.62
N ALA A 386 16.02 -0.96 7.55
CA ALA A 386 16.90 -0.40 8.57
C ALA A 386 16.07 0.06 9.77
N THR A 387 15.19 -0.81 10.25
CA THR A 387 14.37 -0.64 11.44
C THR A 387 14.85 -1.67 12.45
N GLY A 388 15.97 -1.31 13.10
CA GLY A 388 16.23 -1.54 14.51
C GLY A 388 16.41 -2.98 14.99
N ARG A 389 17.67 -3.31 15.30
CA ARG A 389 18.13 -4.44 16.13
C ARG A 389 18.01 -5.83 15.50
N GLY A 390 18.68 -6.00 14.37
CA GLY A 390 19.19 -7.32 13.98
C GLY A 390 20.61 -7.50 14.51
N VAL A 391 20.94 -8.72 14.95
CA VAL A 391 22.27 -9.17 15.43
C VAL A 391 23.29 -9.13 14.28
N VAL A 392 23.60 -7.94 13.80
CA VAL A 392 24.60 -7.68 12.78
C VAL A 392 25.45 -6.55 13.32
N ASN A 393 26.76 -6.66 13.20
CA ASN A 393 27.64 -5.57 13.56
C ASN A 393 27.33 -4.37 12.67
N GLU A 394 26.93 -3.25 13.26
CA GLU A 394 26.64 -2.02 12.53
C GLU A 394 27.89 -1.13 12.57
N TYR A 395 28.28 -0.59 11.42
CA TYR A 395 29.43 0.30 11.33
C TYR A 395 28.97 1.75 11.22
N PHE A 396 29.48 2.63 12.07
CA PHE A 396 29.12 4.05 12.08
C PHE A 396 30.35 4.94 11.98
N ARG A 397 30.19 6.13 11.37
CA ARG A 397 31.18 7.21 11.32
C ARG A 397 30.49 8.55 11.51
N PHE A 398 31.12 9.46 12.23
CA PHE A 398 30.65 10.83 12.36
C PHE A 398 31.40 11.70 11.36
N GLY A 399 30.67 12.43 10.51
CA GLY A 399 31.26 13.44 9.61
C GLY A 399 31.13 14.82 10.22
N PHE A 400 32.19 15.61 10.22
CA PHE A 400 32.11 17.02 10.60
C PHE A 400 31.48 17.82 9.45
N ILE A 401 30.47 18.63 9.73
CA ILE A 401 29.91 19.56 8.73
C ILE A 401 30.30 20.97 9.15
N ILE A 402 31.00 21.70 8.28
CA ILE A 402 31.47 23.05 8.56
C ILE A 402 30.67 24.05 7.73
N GLY A 403 30.00 24.98 8.41
CA GLY A 403 29.31 26.12 7.82
C GLY A 403 27.86 25.88 7.38
N LYS A 404 27.15 26.97 7.05
CA LYS A 404 25.75 26.97 6.59
C LYS A 404 25.54 26.36 5.20
N ASP A 405 26.64 26.09 4.49
CA ASP A 405 26.63 25.60 3.11
C ASP A 405 26.68 24.07 3.00
N GLY A 406 26.66 23.34 4.14
CA GLY A 406 26.48 21.89 4.18
C GLY A 406 27.64 21.07 3.62
N ARG A 407 28.85 21.65 3.48
CA ARG A 407 30.02 20.91 3.02
C ARG A 407 30.50 19.95 4.12
N ALA A 408 30.50 18.66 3.79
CA ALA A 408 31.08 17.62 4.62
C ALA A 408 32.61 17.81 4.67
N GLY A 409 33.13 17.97 5.89
CA GLY A 409 34.55 17.90 6.22
C GLY A 409 34.98 16.45 6.44
N ASP A 410 35.96 16.25 7.32
CA ASP A 410 36.54 14.92 7.56
C ASP A 410 35.60 14.00 8.36
N TYR A 411 35.81 12.69 8.22
CA TYR A 411 35.05 11.65 8.91
C TYR A 411 35.89 11.02 10.03
N THR A 412 35.25 10.72 11.17
CA THR A 412 35.88 9.88 12.19
C THR A 412 36.15 8.48 11.64
N GLU A 413 37.07 7.75 12.28
CA GLU A 413 37.22 6.33 12.04
C GLU A 413 35.92 5.56 12.30
N ALA A 414 35.78 4.39 11.66
CA ALA A 414 34.61 3.54 11.81
C ALA A 414 34.52 2.96 13.22
N GLY A 415 33.48 3.31 13.95
CA GLY A 415 33.05 2.58 15.14
C GLY A 415 32.22 1.37 14.76
N THR A 416 32.22 0.34 15.61
CA THR A 416 31.39 -0.86 15.42
C THR A 416 30.43 -0.98 16.59
N TRP A 417 29.13 -1.07 16.31
CA TRP A 417 28.12 -1.48 17.26
C TRP A 417 27.97 -3.01 17.14
N PHE A 418 28.31 -3.74 18.18
CA PHE A 418 28.25 -5.19 18.17
C PHE A 418 26.82 -5.68 18.46
N GLY A 419 26.46 -6.82 17.88
CA GLY A 419 25.15 -7.44 18.10
C GLY A 419 24.81 -7.78 19.56
N ASN A 420 25.80 -7.77 20.46
CA ASN A 420 25.64 -7.94 21.91
C ASN A 420 25.32 -6.62 22.66
N GLY A 421 25.13 -5.50 21.95
CA GLY A 421 24.84 -4.19 22.54
C GLY A 421 26.05 -3.42 23.07
N THR A 422 27.26 -3.96 22.94
CA THR A 422 28.51 -3.24 23.19
C THR A 422 28.96 -2.49 21.94
N TRP A 423 29.85 -1.51 22.08
CA TRP A 423 30.37 -0.77 20.94
C TRP A 423 31.87 -0.50 21.07
N SER A 424 32.60 -0.50 19.95
CA SER A 424 33.99 -0.06 19.88
C SER A 424 34.08 1.32 19.23
N ARG A 425 34.93 2.17 19.80
CA ARG A 425 35.49 3.33 19.08
C ARG A 425 36.51 2.79 18.06
N GLY A 426 36.60 3.41 16.89
CA GLY A 426 37.68 3.12 15.94
C GLY A 426 39.04 3.24 16.63
N ALA A 427 40.01 2.41 16.22
CA ALA A 427 41.29 2.29 16.89
C ALA A 427 42.20 3.48 16.61
N GLY A 428 42.04 4.57 17.37
CA GLY A 428 43.01 5.66 17.32
C GLY A 428 42.55 7.01 17.85
N TYR A 429 42.19 7.10 19.14
CA TYR A 429 42.37 8.33 19.94
C TYR A 429 42.52 7.94 21.41
N TRP A 430 43.72 8.12 21.96
CA TRP A 430 43.94 8.33 23.40
C TRP A 430 43.60 9.78 23.73
#